data_AF-A0A2N3DLN2-F1
#
_entry.id   AF-A0A2N3DLN2-F1
#
_cell.length_a   1.000
_cell.length_b   1.000
_cell.length_c   1.000
_cell.angle_alpha   90.00
_cell.angle_beta   90.00
_cell.angle_gamma   90.00
#
_symmetry.space_group_name_H-M   'P 1'
#
loop_
_entity.id
_entity.type
_entity.pdbx_description
1 polymer ?
#
loop_
_entity_poly.entity_id
_entity_poly.type
_entity_poly.pdbx_seq_one_letter_code
_entity_poly.pdbx_strand_id
1 'polypeptide(L)' 'MPTPPRRRVRRAGNASDTPGRPEFAAAFLQRNRQYRADQARLNRDAAANERTALARRWGLSFRLDAG' A
#
# COMPACT_ATOMS: atom_id res chain seq x y z
N MET A 1 31.79 -14.78 23.61
CA MET A 1 31.32 -14.84 22.20
C MET A 1 29.92 -14.23 22.14
N PRO A 2 29.71 -13.05 21.54
CA PRO A 2 28.36 -12.50 21.37
C PRO A 2 27.74 -13.08 20.10
N THR A 3 26.62 -13.78 20.22
CA THR A 3 25.83 -14.28 19.09
C THR A 3 25.26 -13.11 18.27
N PRO A 4 25.33 -13.14 16.93
CA PRO A 4 24.78 -12.07 16.09
C PRO A 4 23.24 -12.01 16.18
N PRO A 5 22.63 -10.82 16.03
CA PRO A 5 21.19 -10.67 16.11
C PRO A 5 20.52 -11.46 14.97
N ARG A 6 19.72 -12.47 15.35
CA ARG A 6 18.85 -13.22 14.44
C ARG A 6 18.00 -12.23 13.65
N ARG A 7 18.32 -12.10 12.37
CA ARG A 7 17.53 -11.44 11.32
C ARG A 7 16.07 -11.89 11.49
N ARG A 8 15.22 -10.98 11.95
CA ARG A 8 13.79 -11.22 12.16
C ARG A 8 13.18 -11.69 10.84
N VAL A 9 12.94 -12.99 10.74
CA VAL A 9 12.10 -13.58 9.71
C VAL A 9 10.71 -12.99 9.92
N ARG A 10 10.29 -12.07 9.05
CA ARG A 10 8.88 -11.67 8.95
C ARG A 10 8.12 -12.91 8.53
N ARG A 11 7.54 -13.60 9.51
CA ARG A 11 6.48 -14.58 9.26
C ARG A 11 5.35 -13.82 8.58
N ALA A 12 5.15 -14.08 7.29
CA ALA A 12 3.88 -13.88 6.60
C ALA A 12 2.89 -14.93 7.14
N GLY A 13 2.54 -14.80 8.42
CA GLY A 13 1.66 -15.68 9.13
C GLY A 13 0.82 -14.83 10.06
N ASN A 14 -0.49 -14.93 9.89
CA ASN A 14 -1.57 -14.25 10.59
C ASN A 14 -2.05 -13.01 9.82
N ALA A 15 -3.11 -13.22 9.03
CA ALA A 15 -4.08 -12.19 8.74
C ALA A 15 -4.55 -11.62 10.08
N SER A 16 -3.91 -10.53 10.51
CA SER A 16 -4.41 -9.74 11.61
C SER A 16 -5.73 -9.14 11.13
N ASP A 17 -6.83 -9.53 11.77
CA ASP A 17 -8.17 -8.96 11.62
C ASP A 17 -8.22 -7.46 11.98
N THR A 18 -7.08 -6.92 12.45
CA THR A 18 -6.84 -5.49 12.56
C THR A 18 -6.41 -4.93 11.20
N PRO A 19 -7.13 -3.94 10.63
CA PRO A 19 -6.65 -3.25 9.44
C PRO A 19 -5.22 -2.77 9.71
N GLY A 20 -4.29 -3.22 8.89
CA GLY A 20 -2.91 -2.79 8.99
C GLY A 20 -2.79 -1.31 8.64
N ARG A 21 -1.59 -0.77 8.82
CA ARG A 21 -1.23 0.57 8.34
C ARG A 21 -1.65 0.83 6.86
N PRO A 22 -1.56 -0.15 5.93
CA PRO A 22 -2.09 -0.05 4.57
C PRO A 22 -3.58 0.27 4.48
N GLU A 23 -4.38 -0.44 5.25
CA GLU A 23 -5.84 -0.40 5.25
C GLU A 23 -6.34 0.91 5.88
N PHE A 24 -5.70 1.35 6.97
CA PHE A 24 -5.97 2.67 7.55
C PHE A 24 -5.67 3.79 6.56
N ALA A 25 -4.49 3.79 5.92
CA ALA A 25 -4.14 4.78 4.90
C ALA A 25 -5.15 4.78 3.74
N ALA A 26 -5.62 3.59 3.32
CA ALA A 26 -6.65 3.47 2.29
C ALA A 26 -7.98 4.09 2.72
N ALA A 27 -8.41 3.91 3.96
CA ALA A 27 -9.64 4.53 4.48
C ALA A 27 -9.58 6.07 4.51
N PHE A 28 -8.42 6.64 4.86
CA PHE A 28 -8.21 8.10 4.79
C PHE A 28 -8.28 8.62 3.36
N LEU A 29 -7.66 7.92 2.41
CA LEU A 29 -7.71 8.29 0.99
C LEU A 29 -9.11 8.14 0.42
N GLN A 30 -9.88 7.13 0.83
CA GLN A 30 -11.25 6.92 0.38
C GLN A 30 -12.18 8.08 0.77
N ARG A 31 -11.88 8.77 1.89
CA ARG A 31 -12.63 9.95 2.35
C ARG A 31 -12.18 11.24 1.64
N ASN A 32 -11.04 11.24 0.95
CA ASN A 32 -10.52 12.39 0.22
C ASN A 32 -11.18 12.51 -1.18
N ARG A 33 -11.89 13.63 -1.43
CA ARG A 33 -12.58 13.88 -2.71
C ARG A 33 -11.64 13.93 -3.92
N GLN A 34 -10.44 14.47 -3.73
CA GLN A 34 -9.47 14.62 -4.82
C GLN A 34 -8.84 13.27 -5.17
N TYR A 35 -8.57 12.43 -4.17
CA TYR A 35 -8.18 11.03 -4.41
C TYR A 35 -9.24 10.28 -5.21
N ARG A 36 -10.53 10.45 -4.87
CA ARG A 36 -11.62 9.82 -5.63
C ARG A 36 -11.71 10.33 -7.07
N ALA A 37 -11.50 11.62 -7.30
CA ALA A 37 -11.49 12.18 -8.66
C ALA A 37 -10.32 11.63 -9.49
N ASP A 38 -9.13 11.53 -8.89
CA ASP A 38 -7.97 10.92 -9.54
C ASP A 38 -8.10 9.42 -9.77
N GLN A 39 -8.70 8.71 -8.82
CA GLN A 39 -9.00 7.29 -8.96
C GLN A 39 -10.07 7.04 -10.02
N ALA A 40 -11.06 7.93 -10.15
CA ALA A 40 -12.07 7.85 -11.20
C ALA A 40 -11.52 8.20 -12.60
N ARG A 41 -10.46 9.02 -12.67
CA ARG A 41 -9.72 9.30 -13.91
C ARG A 41 -8.89 8.11 -14.36
N LEU A 42 -8.48 7.23 -13.45
CA LEU A 42 -7.88 5.95 -13.82
C LEU A 42 -8.95 5.03 -14.40
N ASN A 43 -8.87 4.79 -15.71
CA ASN A 43 -9.66 3.74 -16.34
C ASN A 43 -9.39 2.37 -15.71
N ARG A 44 -10.35 1.45 -15.83
CA ARG A 44 -10.17 0.05 -15.38
C ARG A 44 -9.03 -0.66 -16.14
N ASP A 45 -8.67 -0.14 -17.31
CA ASP A 45 -7.52 -0.55 -18.14
C ASP A 45 -6.33 0.41 -18.04
N ALA A 46 -6.33 1.34 -17.06
CA ALA A 46 -5.22 2.26 -16.86
C ALA A 46 -3.91 1.49 -16.72
N ALA A 47 -2.89 1.99 -17.43
CA ALA A 47 -1.61 1.33 -17.49
C ALA A 47 -1.04 1.16 -16.08
N ALA A 48 -0.30 0.07 -15.84
CA ALA A 48 0.38 -0.15 -14.56
C ALA A 48 1.26 1.06 -14.15
N ASN A 49 1.79 1.80 -15.14
CA ASN A 49 2.49 3.06 -14.92
C ASN A 49 1.62 4.17 -14.34
N GLU A 50 0.38 4.33 -14.78
CA GLU A 50 -0.53 5.36 -14.25
C GLU A 50 -0.96 5.02 -12.83
N ARG A 51 -1.23 3.73 -12.56
CA ARG A 51 -1.49 3.23 -11.20
C ARG A 51 -0.28 3.43 -10.29
N THR A 52 0.92 3.20 -10.81
CA THR A 52 2.18 3.42 -10.09
C THR A 52 2.42 4.90 -9.81
N ALA A 53 2.17 5.78 -10.78
CA ALA A 53 2.30 7.22 -10.61
C ALA A 53 1.30 7.75 -9.58
N LEU A 54 0.05 7.29 -9.63
CA LEU A 54 -0.97 7.58 -8.62
C LEU A 54 -0.52 7.10 -7.24
N ALA A 55 -0.03 5.86 -7.14
CA ALA A 55 0.43 5.31 -5.87
C ALA A 55 1.61 6.11 -5.29
N ARG A 56 2.59 6.51 -6.10
CA ARG A 56 3.68 7.38 -5.66
C ARG A 56 3.18 8.73 -5.16
N ARG A 57 2.24 9.34 -5.88
CA ARG A 57 1.68 10.66 -5.52
C ARG A 57 0.92 10.65 -4.19
N TRP A 58 0.26 9.54 -3.87
CA TRP A 58 -0.50 9.37 -2.63
C TRP A 58 0.23 8.58 -1.54
N GLY A 59 1.52 8.29 -1.73
CA GLY A 59 2.31 7.53 -0.75
C GLY A 59 1.88 6.06 -0.58
N LEU A 60 1.15 5.51 -1.55
CA LEU A 60 0.72 4.11 -1.63
C LEU A 60 1.77 3.19 -2.27
N SER A 61 3.02 3.64 -2.41
CA SER A 61 4.10 2.84 -3.02
C SER A 61 4.31 1.47 -2.35
N PHE A 62 3.98 1.35 -1.06
CA PHE A 62 4.02 0.07 -0.34
C PHE A 62 3.05 -0.99 -0.90
N ARG A 63 2.02 -0.58 -1.65
CA ARG A 63 1.10 -1.51 -2.35
C ARG A 63 1.70 -2.08 -3.62
N LEU A 64 2.72 -1.42 -4.18
CA LEU A 64 3.42 -1.87 -5.38
C LEU A 64 4.57 -2.83 -5.06
N ASP A 65 5.15 -2.70 -3.86
CA ASP A 65 6.25 -3.55 -3.35
C ASP A 65 5.74 -4.90 -2.83
N ALA A 66 4.44 -5.06 -2.61
CA ALA A 66 3.81 -6.29 -2.14
C ALA A 66 3.66 -7.38 -3.23
N GLY A 67 4.56 -7.39 -4.22
CA GLY A 67 4.64 -8.38 -5.31
C GLY A 67 5.54 -9.55 -4.97
#